data_AF-A0A7X5DGM3-F1
#
_entry.id   AF-A0A7X5DGM3-F1
#
_cell.length_a   1.000
_cell.length_b   1.000
_cell.length_c   1.000
_cell.angle_alpha   90.00
_cell.angle_beta   90.00
_cell.angle_gamma   90.00
#
_symmetry.space_group_name_H-M   'P 1'
#
loop_
_entity.id
_entity.type
_entity.pdbx_description
1 polymer ?
#
loop_
_entity_poly.entity_id
_entity_poly.type
_entity_poly.pdbx_seq_one_letter_code
_entity_poly.pdbx_strand_id
1 'polypeptide(L)' 'MKNRYIQSGFDEVYNGFWRKYRDHMPEPDDAEGWDRSHNHSLALQEKYPFLSEAIVRLEIELDERMKAAMQKKDKL' A
#
# COMPACT_ATOMS: atom_id res chain seq x y z
N MET A 1 12.79 -14.88 18.88
CA MET A 1 11.45 -14.74 18.28
C MET A 1 11.15 -13.30 17.86
N LYS A 2 11.36 -12.28 18.71
CA LYS A 2 11.13 -10.86 18.35
C LYS A 2 11.83 -10.39 17.07
N ASN A 3 13.11 -10.74 16.86
CA ASN A 3 13.80 -10.36 15.62
C ASN A 3 13.17 -10.94 14.36
N ARG A 4 12.66 -12.18 14.42
CA ARG A 4 11.97 -12.81 13.27
C ARG A 4 10.62 -12.16 13.00
N TYR A 5 9.88 -11.76 14.04
CA TYR A 5 8.61 -11.04 13.89
C TYR A 5 8.84 -9.65 13.28
N ILE A 6 9.83 -8.91 13.76
CA ILE A 6 10.20 -7.60 13.21
C ILE A 6 10.62 -7.74 11.75
N GLN A 7 11.53 -8.67 11.45
CA GLN A 7 12.00 -8.91 10.08
C GLN A 7 10.86 -9.29 9.13
N SER A 8 9.97 -10.20 9.55
CA SER A 8 8.81 -10.60 8.75
C SER A 8 7.86 -9.42 8.50
N GLY A 9 7.70 -8.53 9.48
CA GLY A 9 6.91 -7.30 9.31
C GLY A 9 7.48 -6.39 8.22
N PHE A 10 8.79 -6.12 8.26
CA PHE A 10 9.44 -5.32 7.21
C PHE A 10 9.36 -5.99 5.83
N ASP A 11 9.57 -7.31 5.76
CA ASP A 11 9.48 -8.04 4.51
C ASP A 11 8.06 -8.01 3.92
N GLU A 12 7.02 -8.28 4.71
CA GLU A 12 5.66 -8.27 4.20
C GLU A 12 5.17 -6.87 3.83
N VAL A 13 5.51 -5.85 4.62
CA VAL A 13 5.10 -4.46 4.35
C VAL A 13 5.83 -3.89 3.13
N TYR A 14 7.17 -3.96 3.09
CA TYR A 14 7.95 -3.30 2.04
C TYR A 14 8.18 -4.18 0.81
N ASN A 15 8.49 -5.46 1.00
CA ASN A 15 8.74 -6.37 -0.13
C ASN A 15 7.44 -7.00 -0.68
N GLY A 16 6.40 -7.11 0.15
CA GLY A 16 5.07 -7.58 -0.26
C GLY A 16 4.16 -6.43 -0.70
N PHE A 17 3.55 -5.75 0.27
CA PHE A 17 2.52 -4.73 0.03
C PHE A 17 3.02 -3.57 -0.83
N TRP A 18 4.09 -2.89 -0.39
CA TRP A 18 4.56 -1.69 -1.07
C TRP A 18 5.01 -2.00 -2.50
N ARG A 19 5.88 -2.99 -2.67
CA ARG A 19 6.36 -3.38 -4.01
C ARG A 19 5.21 -3.76 -4.94
N LYS A 20 4.23 -4.54 -4.46
CA LYS A 20 3.08 -4.96 -5.25
C LYS A 20 2.31 -3.77 -5.81
N TYR A 21 1.86 -2.86 -4.95
CA TYR A 21 0.97 -1.77 -5.37
C TYR A 21 1.71 -0.55 -5.92
N ARG A 22 3.00 -0.37 -5.60
CA ARG A 22 3.85 0.63 -6.24
C ARG A 22 4.11 0.30 -7.70
N ASP A 23 4.41 -0.97 -7.99
CA ASP A 23 4.79 -1.40 -9.35
C ASP A 23 3.56 -1.76 -10.20
N HIS A 24 2.47 -2.20 -9.56
CA HIS A 24 1.22 -2.60 -10.20
C HIS A 24 0.04 -1.87 -9.52
N MET A 25 0.09 -0.54 -9.57
CA MET A 25 -0.96 0.30 -9.03
C MET A 25 -2.26 0.04 -9.81
N PRO A 26 -3.42 -0.09 -9.12
CA PRO A 26 -4.70 -0.16 -9.81
C PRO A 26 -4.89 1.07 -10.72
N GLU A 27 -5.61 0.89 -11.82
CA GLU A 27 -6.01 2.03 -12.64
C GLU A 27 -6.91 2.97 -11.81
N PRO A 28 -6.95 4.28 -12.12
CA PRO A 28 -7.73 5.23 -11.35
C PRO A 28 -9.23 4.90 -11.24
N ASP A 29 -9.78 4.19 -12.22
CA ASP A 29 -11.18 3.74 -12.28
C ASP A 29 -11.39 2.30 -11.77
N ASP A 30 -10.33 1.58 -11.38
CA ASP A 30 -10.41 0.24 -10.78
C ASP A 30 -10.70 0.31 -9.27
N ALA A 31 -11.95 0.65 -8.92
CA ALA A 31 -12.40 0.74 -7.53
C ALA A 31 -12.13 -0.55 -6.73
N GLU A 32 -12.31 -1.72 -7.34
CA GLU A 32 -12.08 -3.00 -6.68
C GLU A 32 -10.57 -3.21 -6.38
N GLY A 33 -9.69 -2.77 -7.29
CA GLY A 33 -8.25 -2.77 -7.07
C GLY A 33 -7.83 -1.87 -5.91
N TRP A 34 -8.43 -0.69 -5.79
CA TRP A 34 -8.21 0.22 -4.67
C TRP A 34 -8.70 -0.37 -3.34
N ASP A 35 -9.88 -0.99 -3.32
CA ASP A 35 -10.41 -1.69 -2.14
C ASP A 35 -9.51 -2.86 -1.73
N ARG A 36 -8.98 -3.62 -2.69
CA ARG A 36 -8.01 -4.70 -2.40
C ARG A 36 -6.70 -4.15 -1.82
N SER A 37 -6.24 -2.98 -2.25
CA SER A 37 -5.07 -2.31 -1.67
C SER A 37 -5.34 -1.88 -0.23
N HIS A 38 -6.46 -1.20 0.01
CA HIS A 38 -6.88 -0.73 1.33
C HIS A 38 -7.04 -1.91 2.32
N ASN A 39 -7.77 -2.95 1.94
CA ASN A 39 -7.97 -4.12 2.78
C ASN A 39 -6.65 -4.85 3.12
N HIS A 40 -5.68 -4.87 2.19
CA HIS A 40 -4.36 -5.42 2.45
C HIS A 40 -3.57 -4.56 3.43
N SER A 41 -3.68 -3.22 3.36
CA SER A 41 -3.06 -2.31 4.32
C SER A 41 -3.62 -2.55 5.74
N LEU A 42 -4.95 -2.66 5.88
CA LEU A 42 -5.63 -2.92 7.15
C LEU A 42 -5.18 -4.25 7.77
N ALA A 43 -5.11 -5.32 6.98
CA ALA A 43 -4.64 -6.62 7.45
C ALA A 43 -3.19 -6.57 7.96
N LEU A 44 -2.32 -5.78 7.33
CA LEU A 44 -0.94 -5.59 7.78
C LEU A 44 -0.85 -4.74 9.05
N GLN A 45 -1.72 -3.74 9.21
CA GLN A 45 -1.78 -2.94 10.44
C GLN A 45 -2.22 -3.79 11.64
N GLU A 46 -3.18 -4.68 11.45
CA GLU A 46 -3.60 -5.65 12.48
C GLU A 46 -2.47 -6.64 12.81
N LYS A 47 -1.80 -7.17 11.78
CA LYS A 47 -0.72 -8.17 11.95
C LYS A 47 0.56 -7.57 12.52
N TYR A 48 0.89 -6.33 12.18
CA TYR A 48 2.11 -5.62 12.53
C TYR A 48 1.83 -4.22 13.10
N PRO A 49 1.24 -4.11 14.31
CA PRO A 49 0.87 -2.80 14.89
C PRO A 49 2.04 -1.82 15.06
N PHE A 50 3.27 -2.35 15.21
CA PHE A 50 4.48 -1.53 15.31
C PHE A 50 4.87 -0.85 13.98
N LEU A 51 4.28 -1.26 12.85
CA LEU A 51 4.47 -0.68 11.53
C LEU A 51 3.26 0.14 11.05
N SER A 52 2.21 0.32 11.86
CA SER A 52 0.97 0.96 11.39
C SER A 52 1.20 2.34 10.79
N GLU A 53 2.03 3.17 11.41
CA GLU A 53 2.36 4.49 10.85
C GLU A 53 3.04 4.38 9.47
N ALA A 54 3.96 3.43 9.32
CA ALA A 54 4.63 3.19 8.04
C ALA A 54 3.64 2.73 6.97
N ILE A 55 2.75 1.80 7.32
CA ILE A 55 1.73 1.28 6.40
C ILE A 55 0.78 2.39 5.95
N VAL A 56 0.31 3.24 6.88
CA VAL A 56 -0.55 4.40 6.56
C VAL A 56 0.16 5.37 5.62
N ARG A 57 1.45 5.67 5.85
CA ARG A 57 2.22 6.55 4.95
C ARG A 57 2.36 5.97 3.54
N LEU A 58 2.58 4.66 3.43
CA LEU A 58 2.66 4.00 2.12
C LEU A 58 1.34 4.04 1.38
N GLU A 59 0.22 3.87 2.09
CA GLU A 59 -1.12 3.98 1.51
C GLU A 59 -1.43 5.41 1.02
N ILE A 60 -1.08 6.43 1.80
CA ILE A 60 -1.19 7.83 1.38
C ILE A 60 -0.37 8.07 0.10
N GLU A 61 0.84 7.53 0.01
CA GLU A 61 1.67 7.68 -1.20
C GLU A 61 1.01 7.02 -2.43
N LEU A 62 0.31 5.89 -2.27
CA LEU A 62 -0.45 5.27 -3.37
C LEU A 62 -1.62 6.17 -3.81
N ASP A 63 -2.36 6.77 -2.87
CA ASP A 63 -3.46 7.69 -3.17
C ASP A 63 -2.97 8.97 -3.87
N GLU A 64 -1.84 9.54 -3.44
CA GLU A 64 -1.22 10.68 -4.11
C GLU A 64 -0.80 10.36 -5.55
N ARG A 65 -0.23 9.17 -5.79
CA ARG A 65 0.13 8.70 -7.14
C ARG A 65 -1.09 8.50 -8.01
N MET A 66 -2.19 7.99 -7.47
CA MET A 66 -3.47 7.85 -8.16
C MET A 66 -4.03 9.20 -8.58
N LYS A 67 -4.09 10.16 -7.67
CA LYS A 67 -4.53 11.53 -7.96
C LYS A 67 -3.69 12.18 -9.05
N ALA A 68 -2.37 11.98 -9.01
CA ALA A 68 -1.47 12.46 -10.05
C ALA A 68 -1.72 11.79 -11.41
N ALA A 69 -2.09 10.51 -11.43
CA ALA A 69 -2.44 9.78 -12.65
C ALA A 69 -3.77 10.26 -13.25
N MET A 70 -4.79 10.51 -12.42
CA MET A 70 -6.06 11.10 -12.87
C MET A 70 -5.85 12.46 -13.54
N GLN A 71 -5.10 13.36 -12.88
CA GLN A 71 -4.82 14.70 -13.43
C GLN A 71 -4.07 14.66 -14.76
N LYS A 72 -3.30 13.61 -15.04
CA LYS A 72 -2.65 13.41 -16.34
C LYS A 72 -3.65 12.94 -17.40
N LYS A 73 -4.56 12.01 -17.06
CA LYS A 73 -5.62 11.55 -17.99
C LYS A 73 -6.54 12.69 -18.41
N ASP A 74 -6.91 13.59 -17.50
CA ASP A 74 -7.80 14.72 -17.80
C ASP A 74 -7.19 15.79 -18.73
N LYS A 75 -5.86 15.76 -18.95
CA LYS A 75 -5.13 16.70 -19.80
C LYS A 75 -4.84 16.17 -21.21
N LEU A 76 -5.18 14.90 -21.48
CA LEU A 76 -5.00 14.20 -22.76
C LEU A 76 -6.32 14.20 -23.54
#